data_AF-A0A8D1QNZ9-F1
#
_entry.id   AF-A0A8D1QNZ9-F1
#
_cell.length_a   1.000
_cell.length_b   1.000
_cell.length_c   1.000
_cell.angle_alpha   90.00
_cell.angle_beta   90.00
_cell.angle_gamma   90.00
#
_symmetry.space_group_name_H-M   'P 1'
#
loop_
_entity.id
_entity.type
_entity.pdbx_description
1 polymer ?
#
loop_
_entity_poly.entity_id
_entity_poly.type
_entity_poly.pdbx_seq_one_letter_code
_entity_poly.pdbx_strand_id
1 'polypeptide(L)'
;MCLLDICTSSLEKCLFRSFAHFSIGLLSVLLLSYVGCWYILEIKPLSVSLLETIFSHSVRCLFVFFWVSFAVQKLVSLIRSIGLFLLLFLSVALGD
;
A
#
# COMPACT_ATOMS: atom_id res chain seq x y z
N MET A 1 -25.08 9.34 7.73
CA MET A 1 -23.74 9.95 7.57
C MET A 1 -22.64 9.17 8.29
N CYS A 2 -22.90 8.56 9.45
CA CYS A 2 -21.85 7.89 10.25
C CYS A 2 -21.23 6.65 9.57
N LEU A 3 -22.00 5.78 8.92
CA LEU A 3 -21.48 4.51 8.39
C LEU A 3 -20.46 4.68 7.26
N LEU A 4 -20.64 5.65 6.36
CA LEU A 4 -19.71 5.89 5.24
C LEU A 4 -18.39 6.49 5.73
N ASP A 5 -18.44 7.43 6.69
CA ASP A 5 -17.25 7.97 7.35
C ASP A 5 -16.53 6.92 8.20
N ILE A 6 -17.28 6.08 8.93
CA ILE A 6 -16.71 4.96 9.70
C ILE A 6 -16.04 3.96 8.74
N CYS A 7 -16.71 3.60 7.65
CA CYS A 7 -16.18 2.64 6.68
C CYS A 7 -14.92 3.17 5.98
N THR A 8 -14.92 4.44 5.55
CA THR A 8 -13.74 5.07 4.92
C THR A 8 -12.56 5.18 5.90
N SER A 9 -12.78 5.60 7.15
CA SER A 9 -11.70 5.67 8.16
C SER A 9 -11.18 4.29 8.57
N SER A 10 -12.07 3.29 8.66
CA SER A 10 -11.71 1.90 8.96
C SER A 10 -10.87 1.31 7.82
N LEU A 11 -11.28 1.55 6.57
CA LEU A 11 -10.55 1.11 5.38
C LEU A 11 -9.16 1.76 5.31
N GLU A 12 -9.05 3.07 5.56
CA GLU A 12 -7.77 3.78 5.62
C GLU A 12 -6.82 3.14 6.64
N LYS A 13 -7.30 2.90 7.87
CA LYS A 13 -6.53 2.21 8.91
C LYS A 13 -6.14 0.80 8.53
N CYS A 14 -7.05 0.05 7.91
CA CYS A 14 -6.81 -1.33 7.51
C CYS A 14 -5.74 -1.42 6.41
N LEU A 15 -5.82 -0.54 5.40
CA LEU A 15 -4.82 -0.43 4.34
C LEU A 15 -3.45 -0.04 4.90
N PHE A 16 -3.39 0.94 5.80
CA PHE A 16 -2.12 1.38 6.40
C PHE A 16 -1.47 0.28 7.24
N ARG A 17 -2.28 -0.47 7.99
CA ARG A 17 -1.81 -1.60 8.78
C ARG A 17 -1.32 -2.75 7.90
N SER A 18 -2.08 -3.10 6.87
CA SER A 18 -1.69 -4.13 5.89
C SER A 18 -0.39 -3.76 5.18
N PHE A 19 -0.28 -2.50 4.74
CA PHE A 19 0.94 -1.95 4.16
C PHE A 19 2.13 -2.07 5.11
N ALA A 20 1.99 -1.64 6.37
CA ALA A 20 3.07 -1.74 7.34
C ALA A 20 3.53 -3.20 7.57
N HIS A 21 2.59 -4.13 7.75
CA HIS A 21 2.93 -5.55 7.92
C HIS A 21 3.62 -6.13 6.69
N PHE A 22 3.10 -5.84 5.50
CA PHE A 22 3.69 -6.31 4.25
C PHE A 22 5.09 -5.72 4.03
N SER A 23 5.26 -4.42 4.24
CA SER A 23 6.56 -3.74 4.12
C SER A 23 7.58 -4.26 5.12
N ILE A 24 7.20 -4.53 6.37
CA ILE A 24 8.10 -5.11 7.38
C ILE A 24 8.53 -6.52 6.99
N GLY A 25 7.59 -7.38 6.56
CA GLY A 25 7.89 -8.73 6.13
C GLY A 25 8.77 -8.78 4.87
N LEU A 26 8.54 -7.86 3.93
CA LEU A 26 9.39 -7.76 2.75
C LEU A 26 10.77 -7.21 3.10
N LEU A 27 10.85 -6.20 3.98
CA LEU A 27 12.11 -5.62 4.43
C LEU A 27 12.97 -6.66 5.15
N SER A 28 12.39 -7.50 6.00
CA SER A 28 13.13 -8.55 6.71
C SER A 28 13.68 -9.61 5.74
N VAL A 29 12.90 -10.02 4.73
CA VAL A 29 13.37 -10.92 3.67
C VAL A 29 14.50 -10.28 2.88
N LEU A 30 14.34 -9.01 2.49
CA LEU A 30 15.35 -8.27 1.73
C LEU A 30 16.66 -8.13 2.53
N LEU A 31 16.57 -7.81 3.82
CA LEU A 31 17.72 -7.66 4.71
C LEU A 31 18.46 -8.99 4.89
N LEU A 32 17.72 -10.09 5.08
CA LEU A 32 18.29 -11.42 5.20
C LEU A 32 18.99 -11.85 3.90
N SER A 33 18.36 -11.61 2.75
CA SER A 33 18.98 -11.85 1.45
C SER A 33 20.21 -10.98 1.23
N TYR A 34 20.18 -9.71 1.65
CA TYR A 34 21.33 -8.80 1.52
C TYR A 34 22.51 -9.27 2.37
N VAL A 35 22.31 -9.57 3.66
CA VAL A 35 23.37 -10.05 4.56
C VAL A 35 23.93 -11.39 4.10
N GLY A 36 23.05 -12.33 3.71
CA GLY A 36 23.46 -13.62 3.16
C GLY A 36 24.26 -13.49 1.86
N CYS A 37 23.80 -12.64 0.94
CA CYS A 37 24.53 -12.36 -0.30
C CYS A 37 25.85 -11.68 -0.03
N TRP A 38 25.96 -10.78 0.94
CA TRP A 38 27.23 -10.12 1.27
C TRP A 38 28.29 -11.14 1.70
N TYR A 39 27.89 -12.08 2.57
CA TYR A 39 28.75 -13.19 3.01
C TYR A 39 29.14 -14.14 1.86
N ILE A 40 28.22 -14.38 0.91
CA ILE A 40 28.47 -15.22 -0.27
C ILE A 40 29.31 -14.49 -1.32
N LEU A 41 29.14 -13.17 -1.50
CA LEU A 41 29.87 -12.35 -2.48
C LEU A 41 31.35 -12.28 -2.16
N GLU A 42 31.70 -12.25 -0.88
CA GLU A 42 33.08 -12.29 -0.41
C GLU A 42 33.78 -13.62 -0.77
N ILE A 43 33.00 -14.71 -0.87
CA ILE A 43 33.50 -16.05 -1.19
C ILE A 43 33.35 -16.37 -2.70
N LYS A 44 32.29 -15.87 -3.35
CA LYS A 44 31.87 -16.25 -4.71
C LYS A 44 30.98 -15.18 -5.38
N PRO A 45 31.50 -14.46 -6.39
CA PRO A 45 30.78 -13.35 -7.05
C PRO A 45 29.61 -13.78 -7.95
N LEU A 46 29.42 -15.09 -8.20
CA LEU A 46 28.38 -15.62 -9.09
C LEU A 46 26.94 -15.45 -8.56
N SER A 47 26.79 -15.05 -7.29
CA SER A 47 25.51 -14.84 -6.62
C SER A 47 24.88 -13.47 -6.88
N VAL A 48 25.60 -12.54 -7.53
CA VAL A 48 25.14 -11.17 -7.82
C VAL A 48 23.89 -11.14 -8.70
N SER A 49 23.82 -11.97 -9.74
CA SER A 49 22.68 -11.97 -10.68
C SER A 49 21.36 -12.40 -10.03
N LEU A 50 21.43 -13.32 -9.05
CA LEU A 50 20.26 -13.76 -8.30
C LEU A 50 19.77 -12.67 -7.35
N LEU A 51 20.70 -11.95 -6.70
CA LEU A 51 20.37 -10.82 -5.83
C LEU A 51 19.70 -9.68 -6.61
N GLU A 52 20.23 -9.31 -7.78
CA GLU A 52 19.63 -8.29 -8.64
C GLU A 52 18.19 -8.67 -9.04
N THR A 53 17.96 -9.96 -9.32
CA THR A 53 16.63 -10.46 -9.68
C THR A 53 15.66 -10.40 -8.50
N ILE A 54 16.07 -10.84 -7.31
CA ILE A 54 15.25 -10.80 -6.08
C ILE A 54 14.96 -9.34 -5.70
N PHE A 55 15.96 -8.47 -5.73
CA PHE A 55 15.82 -7.04 -5.43
C PHE A 55 14.90 -6.35 -6.43
N SER A 56 15.08 -6.59 -7.73
CA SER A 56 14.21 -6.05 -8.78
C SER A 56 12.76 -6.51 -8.61
N HIS A 57 12.54 -7.79 -8.29
CA HIS A 57 11.19 -8.32 -8.07
C HIS A 57 10.54 -7.74 -6.82
N SER A 58 11.28 -7.62 -5.72
CA SER A 58 10.76 -7.04 -4.47
C SER A 58 10.45 -5.55 -4.60
N VAL A 59 11.29 -4.76 -5.28
CA VAL A 59 10.99 -3.35 -5.62
C VAL A 59 9.74 -3.25 -6.50
N ARG A 60 9.62 -4.10 -7.52
CA ARG A 60 8.44 -4.14 -8.40
C ARG A 60 7.17 -4.51 -7.63
N CYS A 61 7.27 -5.47 -6.72
CA CYS A 61 6.16 -5.88 -5.87
C CYS A 61 5.70 -4.75 -4.95
N LEU A 62 6.64 -4.05 -4.29
CA LEU A 62 6.34 -2.85 -3.50
C LEU A 62 5.67 -1.77 -4.34
N PHE A 63 6.16 -1.55 -5.56
CA PHE A 63 5.61 -0.55 -6.46
C PHE A 63 4.16 -0.87 -6.84
N VAL A 64 3.86 -2.12 -7.22
CA VAL A 64 2.49 -2.56 -7.51
C VAL A 64 1.59 -2.42 -6.29
N PHE A 65 2.07 -2.86 -5.12
CA PHE A 65 1.28 -2.80 -3.88
C PHE A 65 0.98 -1.35 -3.47
N PHE A 66 1.97 -0.46 -3.59
CA PHE A 66 1.81 0.97 -3.36
C PHE A 66 0.82 1.59 -4.35
N TRP A 67 0.94 1.25 -5.64
CA TRP A 67 0.03 1.76 -6.67
C TRP A 67 -1.42 1.34 -6.42
N VAL A 68 -1.65 0.06 -6.10
CA VAL A 68 -2.99 -0.45 -5.77
C VAL A 68 -3.53 0.25 -4.51
N SER A 69 -2.73 0.36 -3.46
CA SER A 69 -3.13 1.05 -2.23
C SER A 69 -3.49 2.52 -2.50
N PHE A 70 -2.68 3.21 -3.30
CA PHE A 70 -2.93 4.60 -3.70
C PHE A 70 -4.21 4.74 -4.53
N ALA A 71 -4.44 3.85 -5.50
CA ALA A 71 -5.66 3.84 -6.31
C ALA A 71 -6.91 3.63 -5.43
N VAL A 72 -6.86 2.69 -4.49
CA VAL A 72 -7.96 2.45 -3.54
C VAL A 72 -8.19 3.69 -2.65
N GLN A 73 -7.13 4.29 -2.11
CA GLN A 73 -7.22 5.53 -1.32
C GLN A 73 -7.87 6.66 -2.12
N LYS A 74 -7.49 6.83 -3.39
CA LYS A 74 -8.07 7.85 -4.27
C LYS A 74 -9.55 7.61 -4.53
N LEU A 75 -9.93 6.37 -4.83
CA LEU A 75 -11.33 5.98 -5.04
C LEU A 75 -12.18 6.27 -3.80
N VAL A 76 -11.67 5.92 -2.62
CA VAL A 76 -12.35 6.14 -1.34
C VAL A 76 -12.52 7.63 -1.05
N SER A 77 -11.49 8.44 -1.32
CA SER A 77 -11.58 9.91 -1.20
C SER A 77 -12.64 10.50 -2.14
N LEU A 78 -12.78 9.96 -3.35
CA LEU A 78 -13.74 10.42 -4.36
C LEU A 78 -15.17 10.07 -3.95
N ILE A 79 -15.39 8.83 -3.49
CA ILE A 79 -16.69 8.38 -2.97
C ILE A 79 -17.11 9.24 -1.78
N ARG A 80 -16.19 9.55 -0.85
CA ARG A 80 -16.45 10.44 0.28
C ARG A 80 -16.86 11.84 -0.19
N SER A 81 -16.16 12.42 -1.16
CA SER A 81 -16.47 13.75 -1.70
C SER A 81 -17.84 13.80 -2.41
N ILE A 82 -18.15 12.79 -3.23
CA ILE A 82 -19.43 12.69 -3.95
C ILE A 82 -20.59 12.48 -2.96
N GLY A 83 -20.39 11.62 -1.96
CA GLY A 83 -21.39 11.37 -0.92
C GLY A 83 -21.75 12.65 -0.16
N LEU A 84 -20.75 13.48 0.19
CA LEU A 84 -20.97 14.77 0.85
C LEU A 84 -21.70 15.78 -0.05
N PHE A 85 -21.33 15.83 -1.33
CA PHE A 85 -21.97 16.73 -2.30
C PHE A 85 -23.45 16.40 -2.52
N LEU A 86 -23.79 15.12 -2.71
CA LEU A 86 -25.18 14.68 -2.85
C LEU A 86 -26.03 15.00 -1.60
N LEU A 87 -25.44 14.87 -0.42
CA LEU A 87 -26.09 15.20 0.85
C LEU A 87 -26.39 16.69 0.98
N LEU A 88 -25.47 17.55 0.54
CA LEU A 88 -25.68 18.99 0.49
C LEU A 88 -26.86 19.34 -0.42
N PHE A 89 -26.92 18.75 -1.62
CA PHE A 89 -28.03 18.94 -2.55
C PHE A 89 -29.37 18.46 -1.98
N LEU A 90 -29.39 17.29 -1.33
CA LEU A 90 -30.60 16.77 -0.70
C LEU A 90 -31.06 17.64 0.46
N SER A 91 -30.13 18.16 1.26
CA SER A 91 -30.45 19.08 2.37
C SER A 91 -31.03 20.40 1.89
N VAL A 92 -30.58 20.89 0.73
CA VAL A 92 -31.16 22.08 0.09
C VAL A 92 -32.55 21.76 -0.46
N ALA A 93 -32.71 20.64 -1.16
CA ALA A 93 -33.99 20.26 -1.77
C ALA A 93 -35.09 19.84 -0.77
N LEU A 94 -34.73 19.39 0.43
CA LEU A 94 -35.67 19.05 1.51
C LEU A 94 -35.98 20.24 2.44
N GLY A 95 -35.18 21.32 2.34
CA GLY A 95 -35.31 22.52 3.16
C GLY A 95 -36.35 23.53 2.64
N ASP A 96 -36.94 23.26 1.47
CA ASP A 96 -38.07 23.97 0.86
C ASP A 96 -39.38 23.16 1.02
#